data_AF-A0A7C0VZY6-F1
#
_entry.id   AF-A0A7C0VZY6-F1
#
_cell.length_a   1.000
_cell.length_b   1.000
_cell.length_c   1.000
_cell.angle_alpha   90.00
_cell.angle_beta   90.00
_cell.angle_gamma   90.00
#
_symmetry.space_group_name_H-M   'P 1'
#
loop_
_entity.id
_entity.type
_entity.pdbx_description
1 polymer ?
#
loop_
_entity_poly.entity_id
_entity_poly.type
_entity_poly.pdbx_seq_one_letter_code
_entity_poly.pdbx_strand_id
1 'polypeptide(L)' 'MSKGRDRTVYRRNDGKWANKRNDADKASSLHETQKDAIESARIMLKNQGGG' A
#
# COMPACT_ATOMS: atom_id res chain seq x y z
N MET A 1 -18.88 5.31 1.94
CA MET A 1 -17.74 6.19 2.27
C MET A 1 -16.55 5.35 2.68
N SER A 2 -15.53 5.30 1.82
CA SER A 2 -14.32 4.46 1.86
C SER A 2 -13.33 4.78 2.98
N LYS A 3 -13.81 5.33 4.11
CA LYS A 3 -12.97 5.88 5.18
C LYS A 3 -12.11 4.76 5.77
N GLY A 4 -10.82 4.75 5.41
CA GLY A 4 -9.80 3.82 5.93
C GLY A 4 -9.21 2.84 4.92
N ARG A 5 -9.82 2.65 3.73
CA ARG A 5 -9.30 1.69 2.72
C ARG A 5 -8.22 2.25 1.81
N ASP A 6 -7.94 3.55 1.93
CA ASP A 6 -6.84 4.20 1.23
C ASP A 6 -5.51 3.57 1.62
N ARG A 7 -4.54 3.66 0.71
CA ARG A 7 -3.26 2.97 0.84
C ARG A 7 -2.13 3.95 0.59
N THR A 8 -1.14 3.92 1.46
CA THR A 8 0.06 4.74 1.37
C THR A 8 1.24 3.87 0.98
N VAL A 9 2.04 4.37 0.03
CA VAL A 9 3.32 3.78 -0.35
C VAL A 9 4.44 4.66 0.17
N TYR A 10 5.36 4.09 0.95
CA TYR A 10 6.49 4.82 1.53
C TYR A 10 7.74 3.95 1.62
N ARG A 11 8.92 4.58 1.54
CA ARG A 11 10.21 3.90 1.74
C ARG A 11 10.48 3.74 3.24
N ARG A 12 10.93 2.55 3.63
CA ARG A 12 11.31 2.22 5.01
C ARG A 12 12.80 2.38 5.23
N ASN A 13 13.21 2.34 6.50
CA ASN A 13 14.61 2.41 6.91
C ASN A 13 15.43 1.20 6.44
N ASP A 14 14.79 0.06 6.16
CA ASP A 14 15.42 -1.15 5.59
C ASP A 14 15.63 -1.07 4.06
N GLY A 15 15.30 0.08 3.45
CA GLY A 15 15.43 0.30 2.01
C GLY A 15 14.27 -0.21 1.17
N LYS A 16 13.37 -1.03 1.72
CA LYS A 16 12.20 -1.57 1.00
C LYS A 16 11.06 -0.55 0.94
N TRP A 17 10.18 -0.76 -0.03
CA TRP A 17 8.96 0.01 -0.23
C TRP A 17 7.76 -0.70 0.38
N ALA A 18 7.13 -0.05 1.35
CA ALA A 18 5.94 -0.54 2.01
C ALA A 18 4.68 -0.06 1.30
N ASN A 19 3.71 -0.95 1.16
CA ASN A 19 2.35 -0.66 0.76
C ASN A 19 1.43 -0.93 1.97
N LYS A 20 0.92 0.12 2.60
CA LYS A 20 0.18 0.02 3.86
C LYS A 20 -1.21 0.61 3.70
N ARG A 21 -2.23 -0.13 4.15
CA ARG A 21 -3.59 0.41 4.29
C ARG A 21 -3.60 1.39 5.47
N ASN A 22 -4.26 2.53 5.31
CA ASN A 22 -4.14 3.63 6.27
C ASN A 22 -4.67 3.27 7.67
N ASP A 23 -5.69 2.42 7.74
CA ASP A 23 -6.28 1.89 8.98
C ASP A 23 -5.56 0.65 9.56
N ALA A 24 -4.54 0.11 8.88
CA ALA A 24 -3.87 -1.12 9.29
C ALA A 24 -2.63 -0.81 10.13
N ASP A 25 -2.30 -1.66 11.10
CA ASP A 25 -1.08 -1.51 11.91
C ASP A 25 0.20 -1.85 11.13
N LYS A 26 0.09 -2.72 10.13
CA LYS A 26 1.23 -3.26 9.37
C LYS A 26 1.08 -3.02 7.87
N ALA A 27 2.22 -2.98 7.18
CA ALA A 27 2.23 -2.97 5.73
C ALA A 27 1.61 -4.27 5.19
N SER A 28 0.79 -4.15 4.15
CA SER A 28 0.20 -5.30 3.47
C SER A 28 1.21 -6.02 2.58
N SER A 29 2.21 -5.31 2.07
CA SER A 29 3.33 -5.89 1.32
C SER A 29 4.57 -5.00 1.35
N LEU A 30 5.73 -5.63 1.11
CA LEU A 30 7.05 -5.00 1.01
C LEU A 30 7.65 -5.34 -0.35
N HIS A 31 8.30 -4.35 -0.97
CA HIS A 31 8.83 -4.47 -2.33
C HIS A 31 10.24 -3.88 -2.41
N GLU A 32 11.02 -4.33 -3.39
CA GLU A 32 12.36 -3.79 -3.63
C GLU A 32 12.30 -2.42 -4.32
N THR A 33 11.29 -2.18 -5.17
CA THR A 33 11.12 -0.91 -5.88
C THR A 33 9.82 -0.19 -5.53
N GLN A 34 9.82 1.13 -5.71
CA GLN A 34 8.63 1.96 -5.55
C GLN A 34 7.53 1.56 -6.53
N LYS A 35 7.93 1.22 -7.76
CA LYS A 35 7.01 0.89 -8.85
C LYS A 35 6.17 -0.34 -8.48
N ASP A 36 6.80 -1.40 -7.99
CA ASP A 36 6.12 -2.64 -7.62
C ASP A 36 5.16 -2.43 -6.43
N ALA A 37 5.56 -1.58 -5.47
CA ALA A 37 4.71 -1.21 -4.34
C ALA A 37 3.47 -0.42 -4.78
N ILE A 38 3.62 0.52 -5.72
CA ILE A 38 2.51 1.30 -6.29
C ILE A 38 1.57 0.39 -7.08
N GLU A 39 2.10 -0.49 -7.93
CA GLU A 39 1.28 -1.42 -8.70
C GLU A 39 0.45 -2.33 -7.78
N SER A 40 1.09 -2.90 -6.77
CA SER A 40 0.41 -3.68 -5.73
C SER A 40 -0.64 -2.85 -4.99
N ALA A 41 -0.37 -1.58 -4.69
CA ALA A 41 -1.33 -0.69 -4.02
C ALA A 41 -2.57 -0.45 -4.88
N ARG A 42 -2.39 -0.20 -6.18
CA ARG A 42 -3.49 0.02 -7.14
C ARG A 42 -4.38 -1.21 -7.28
N ILE A 43 -3.78 -2.40 -7.46
CA ILE A 43 -4.52 -3.66 -7.58
C ILE A 43 -5.35 -3.91 -6.31
N MET A 44 -4.71 -3.77 -5.15
CA MET A 44 -5.38 -4.01 -3.87
C MET A 44 -6.46 -2.97 -3.57
N LEU A 45 -6.28 -1.69 -3.94
CA LEU A 45 -7.28 -0.63 -3.78
C LEU A 45 -8.53 -0.95 -4.63
N LYS A 46 -8.33 -1.32 -5.90
CA LYS A 46 -9.40 -1.74 -6.82
C LYS A 46 -10.19 -2.92 -6.26
N ASN A 47 -9.49 -3.96 -5.78
CA ASN A 47 -10.13 -5.17 -5.22
C ASN A 47 -10.91 -4.90 -3.92
N GLN A 48 -10.58 -3.82 -3.19
CA GLN A 48 -11.26 -3.42 -1.96
C GLN A 48 -12.47 -2.49 -2.21
N GLY A 49 -12.83 -2.29 -3.48
CA GLY A 49 -13.89 -1.36 -3.89
C GLY A 49 -13.52 0.11 -3.65
N GLY A 50 -12.22 0.41 -3.59
CA GLY A 50 -11.70 1.78 -3.46
C GLY A 50 -11.45 2.40 -4.84
N GLY A 51 -12.03 3.58 -5.04
CA GLY A 51 -11.91 4.47 -6.20
C GLY A 51 -12.52 5.81 -5.84
#